data_AF-A0A938JBS1-F1
#
_entry.id   AF-A0A938JBS1-F1
#
_cell.length_a   1.000
_cell.length_b   1.000
_cell.length_c   1.000
_cell.angle_alpha   90.00
_cell.angle_beta   90.00
_cell.angle_gamma   90.00
#
_symmetry.space_group_name_H-M   'P 1'
#
loop_
_entity.id
_entity.type
_entity.pdbx_description
1 polymer ?
#
loop_
_entity_poly.entity_id
_entity_poly.type
_entity_poly.pdbx_seq_one_letter_code
_entity_poly.pdbx_strand_id
1 'polypeptide(L)' 'MRRRVLFVSKPIALPLHDGTKCVVRELAAALERHQAVVMTTHGATASELGLPRAELAAVYRDAGRFAPALAANARAALWL' A
#
# COMPACT_ATOMS: atom_id res chain seq x y z
N MET A 1 19.68 -10.65 -6.40
CA MET A 1 18.80 -9.46 -6.20
C MET A 1 17.35 -9.94 -6.07
N ARG A 2 16.58 -9.40 -5.12
CA ARG A 2 15.14 -9.70 -5.01
C ARG A 2 14.37 -8.87 -6.03
N ARG A 3 13.45 -9.49 -6.79
CA ARG A 3 12.52 -8.75 -7.66
C ARG A 3 11.54 -7.93 -6.81
N ARG A 4 11.20 -6.73 -7.25
CA ARG A 4 10.21 -5.86 -6.61
C ARG A 4 8.81 -6.20 -7.14
N VAL A 5 7.83 -6.23 -6.24
CA VAL A 5 6.41 -6.48 -6.55
C VAL A 5 5.59 -5.33 -5.99
N LEU A 6 4.99 -4.54 -6.88
CA LEU A 6 4.13 -3.43 -6.51
C LEU A 6 2.70 -3.90 -6.27
N PHE A 7 2.15 -3.61 -5.10
CA PHE A 7 0.74 -3.80 -4.78
C PHE A 7 -0.06 -2.55 -5.15
N VAL A 8 -0.63 -2.56 -6.36
CA VAL A 8 -1.52 -1.49 -6.84
C VAL A 8 -2.90 -1.69 -6.24
N SER A 9 -3.26 -0.84 -5.28
CA SER A 9 -4.51 -0.97 -4.51
C SER A 9 -4.92 0.38 -3.88
N LYS A 10 -6.06 0.43 -3.19
CA LYS A 10 -6.38 1.53 -2.27
C LYS A 10 -5.22 1.74 -1.27
N PRO A 11 -5.03 2.95 -0.71
CA PRO A 11 -3.98 3.20 0.27
C PRO A 11 -4.03 2.18 1.42
N ILE A 12 -2.91 1.49 1.64
CA ILE A 12 -2.70 0.68 2.84
C ILE A 12 -2.29 1.64 3.96
N ALA A 13 -3.28 2.09 4.70
CA ALA A 13 -3.15 3.06 5.77
C ALA A 13 -4.15 2.74 6.89
N LEU A 14 -3.83 3.12 8.12
CA LEU A 14 -4.73 2.98 9.26
C LEU A 14 -5.93 3.94 9.11
N PRO A 15 -7.13 3.54 9.57
CA PRO A 15 -7.48 2.22 10.08
C PRO A 15 -7.69 1.18 8.96
N LEU A 16 -7.32 -0.08 9.23
CA LEU A 16 -7.47 -1.21 8.31
C LEU A 16 -8.75 -2.00 8.61
N HIS A 17 -9.88 -1.54 8.09
CA HIS A 17 -11.18 -2.23 8.21
C HIS A 17 -11.73 -2.76 6.88
N ASP A 18 -11.11 -2.38 5.76
CA ASP A 18 -11.49 -2.83 4.42
C ASP A 18 -10.77 -4.18 4.15
N GLY A 19 -11.54 -5.22 3.84
CA GLY A 19 -11.02 -6.57 3.63
C GLY A 19 -9.95 -6.64 2.53
N THR A 20 -10.09 -5.86 1.46
CA THR A 20 -9.09 -5.81 0.39
C THR A 20 -7.78 -5.22 0.88
N LYS A 21 -7.82 -4.17 1.72
CA LYS A 21 -6.59 -3.62 2.33
C LYS A 21 -5.93 -4.61 3.29
N CYS A 22 -6.71 -5.35 4.07
CA CYS A 22 -6.18 -6.39 4.96
C CYS A 22 -5.47 -7.50 4.18
N VAL A 23 -6.05 -7.98 3.08
CA VAL A 23 -5.43 -8.98 2.20
C VAL A 23 -4.11 -8.48 1.61
N VAL A 24 -4.07 -7.25 1.10
CA VAL A 24 -2.82 -6.67 0.57
C VAL A 24 -1.75 -6.56 1.66
N ARG A 25 -2.11 -6.08 2.85
CA ARG A 25 -1.18 -6.03 3.99
C ARG A 25 -0.62 -7.42 4.31
N GLU A 26 -1.49 -8.42 4.46
CA GLU A 26 -1.07 -9.77 4.84
C GLU A 26 -0.19 -10.41 3.78
N LEU A 27 -0.55 -10.28 2.50
CA LEU A 27 0.24 -10.79 1.40
C LEU A 27 1.62 -10.10 1.30
N ALA A 28 1.65 -8.78 1.48
CA ALA A 28 2.91 -8.02 1.49
C ALA A 28 3.79 -8.39 2.70
N ALA A 29 3.19 -8.62 3.88
CA ALA A 29 3.91 -9.05 5.09
C ALA A 29 4.48 -10.47 4.96
N ALA A 30 3.75 -11.38 4.30
CA ALA A 30 4.15 -12.78 4.09
C ALA A 30 5.12 -12.97 2.89
N LEU A 31 5.41 -11.93 2.12
CA LEU A 31 6.25 -12.05 0.93
C LEU A 31 7.74 -12.16 1.30
N GLU A 32 8.30 -13.37 1.20
CA GLU A 32 9.69 -13.62 1.64
C GLU A 32 10.72 -13.56 0.50
N ARG A 33 10.36 -14.03 -0.70
CA ARG A 33 11.29 -14.19 -1.83
C ARG A 33 11.47 -12.90 -2.64
N HIS A 34 10.48 -12.02 -2.59
CA HIS A 34 10.40 -10.78 -3.35
C HIS A 34 10.31 -9.59 -2.41
N GLN A 35 10.70 -8.41 -2.89
CA GLN A 35 10.54 -7.17 -2.16
C GLN A 35 9.13 -6.63 -2.43
N ALA A 36 8.28 -6.62 -1.40
CA ALA A 36 6.98 -5.97 -1.50
C ALA A 36 7.15 -4.45 -1.55
N VAL A 37 6.44 -3.79 -2.47
CA VAL A 37 6.29 -2.33 -2.54
C VAL A 37 4.81 -2.03 -2.38
N VAL A 38 4.44 -1.25 -1.36
CA VAL A 38 3.05 -1.03 -0.98
C VAL A 38 2.68 0.44 -1.13
N MET A 39 1.63 0.73 -1.91
CA MET A 39 1.09 2.08 -2.02
C MET A 39 0.37 2.49 -0.73
N THR A 40 0.82 3.58 -0.13
CA THR A 40 0.35 4.07 1.17
C THR A 40 0.24 5.60 1.18
N THR A 41 -0.11 6.16 2.34
CA THR A 41 -0.19 7.60 2.57
C THR A 41 1.17 8.19 2.91
N HIS A 42 1.35 9.48 2.62
CA HIS A 42 2.48 10.24 3.17
C HIS A 42 2.50 10.16 4.70
N GLY A 43 3.68 9.92 5.28
CA GLY A 43 3.87 9.82 6.73
C GLY A 43 3.59 8.45 7.34
N ALA A 44 3.05 7.49 6.60
CA ALA A 44 2.88 6.14 7.11
C ALA A 44 4.24 5.44 7.29
N THR A 45 4.40 4.71 8.39
CA THR A 45 5.59 3.89 8.62
C THR A 45 5.31 2.41 8.41
N ALA A 46 6.36 1.66 8.05
CA ALA A 46 6.25 0.23 7.81
C ALA A 46 5.87 -0.54 9.09
N SER A 47 6.32 -0.03 10.26
CA SER A 47 6.00 -0.60 11.57
C SER A 47 4.51 -0.47 11.90
N GLU A 48 3.93 0.73 11.74
CA GLU A 48 2.51 0.98 12.02
C GLU A 48 1.57 0.13 11.16
N LEU A 49 2.00 -0.22 9.94
CA LEU A 49 1.23 -1.03 9.01
C LEU A 49 1.47 -2.54 9.16
N GLY A 50 2.38 -2.96 10.05
CA GLY A 50 2.76 -4.38 10.19
C GLY A 50 3.51 -4.93 8.98
N LEU A 51 4.27 -4.09 8.29
CA LEU A 51 4.99 -4.37 7.04
C LEU A 51 6.51 -4.19 7.18
N PRO A 52 7.18 -4.81 8.17
CA PRO A 52 8.55 -4.47 8.56
C PRO A 52 9.61 -4.66 7.46
N ARG A 53 9.28 -5.41 6.40
CA ARG A 53 10.16 -5.70 5.27
C ARG A 53 9.71 -5.05 3.97
N ALA A 54 8.57 -4.36 3.94
CA ALA A 54 8.05 -3.75 2.72
C ALA A 54 8.67 -2.37 2.47
N GLU A 55 8.83 -2.04 1.19
CA GLU A 55 9.06 -0.68 0.75
C GLU A 55 7.72 0.06 0.69
N LEU A 56 7.68 1.30 1.16
CA LEU A 56 6.46 2.12 1.15
C LEU A 56 6.51 3.13 0.01
N ALA A 57 5.53 3.05 -0.88
CA ALA A 57 5.28 4.03 -1.93
C ALA A 57 4.25 5.05 -1.41
N ALA A 58 4.72 6.24 -1.01
CA ALA A 58 3.85 7.31 -0.54
C ALA A 58 3.14 8.01 -1.72
N VAL A 59 1.99 7.47 -2.11
CA VAL A 59 1.21 7.90 -3.29
C VAL A 59 -0.01 8.72 -2.89
N TYR A 60 -0.60 8.40 -1.75
CA TYR A 60 -1.89 8.96 -1.33
C TYR A 60 -1.73 10.02 -0.23
N ARG A 61 -2.71 10.92 -0.15
CA ARG A 61 -2.75 11.97 0.89
C ARG A 61 -3.49 11.55 2.15
N ASP A 62 -4.46 10.64 2.01
CA ASP A 62 -5.33 10.17 3.08
C ASP A 62 -5.64 8.68 2.91
N ALA A 63 -6.22 8.07 3.94
CA ALA A 63 -6.55 6.63 3.96
C ALA A 63 -7.67 6.23 2.98
N GLY A 64 -8.21 7.17 2.21
CA GLY A 64 -9.24 6.95 1.23
C GLY A 64 -10.61 6.64 1.83
N ARG A 65 -11.57 6.42 0.93
CA ARG A 65 -12.95 6.02 1.23
C ARG A 65 -13.28 4.73 0.47
N PHE A 66 -14.47 4.17 0.69
CA PHE A 66 -14.91 2.97 -0.01
C PHE A 66 -14.79 3.11 -1.53
N ALA A 67 -15.26 4.24 -2.08
CA ALA A 67 -15.04 4.63 -3.47
C ALA A 67 -13.95 5.73 -3.54
N PRO A 68 -12.82 5.49 -4.22
CA PRO A 68 -11.79 6.51 -4.41
C PRO A 68 -12.23 7.56 -5.43
N ALA A 69 -11.84 8.82 -5.18
CA ALA A 69 -12.05 9.90 -6.13
C ALA A 69 -11.16 9.72 -7.37
N LEU A 70 -11.57 10.31 -8.51
CA LEU A 70 -10.79 10.30 -9.76
C LEU A 70 -9.34 10.75 -9.54
N ALA A 71 -9.13 11.80 -8.73
CA ALA A 71 -7.80 12.31 -8.41
C ALA A 71 -6.90 11.29 -7.67
N ALA A 72 -7.48 10.39 -6.87
CA ALA A 72 -6.71 9.33 -6.22
C ALA A 72 -6.28 8.25 -7.22
N ASN A 73 -7.17 7.87 -8.15
CA ASN A 73 -6.83 6.95 -9.24
C ASN A 73 -5.79 7.52 -10.19
N ALA A 74 -5.90 8.82 -10.54
CA ALA A 74 -4.91 9.50 -11.37
C ALA A 74 -3.52 9.53 -10.72
N ARG A 75 -3.44 9.75 -9.39
CA ARG A 75 -2.17 9.66 -8.65
C ARG A 75 -1.54 8.28 -8.72
N ALA A 76 -2.35 7.23 -8.57
CA ALA A 76 -1.85 5.86 -8.68
C ALA A 76 -1.35 5.57 -10.11
N ALA A 77 -2.13 5.94 -11.12
CA ALA A 77 -1.78 5.72 -12.52
C ALA A 77 -0.51 6.46 -12.95
N LEU A 78 -0.30 7.68 -12.47
CA LEU A 78 0.91 8.47 -12.76
C LEU A 78 2.15 8.00 -11.98
N TRP A 79 1.99 7.15 -10.97
CA TRP A 79 3.10 6.59 -10.21
C TRP A 79 3.66 5.30 -10.83
N LEU A 80 2.83 4.56 -11.58
CA LEU A 80 3.22 3.35 -12.31
C LEU A 80 4.25 3.67 -13.39
#